data_AF-A0AA36GF33-F1
#
_entry.id   AF-A0AA36GF33-F1
#
_cell.length_a   1.000
_cell.length_b   1.000
_cell.length_c   1.000
_cell.angle_alpha   90.00
_cell.angle_beta   90.00
_cell.angle_gamma   90.00
#
_symmetry.space_group_name_H-M   'P 1'
#
loop_
_entity.id
_entity.type
_entity.pdbx_description
1 polymer ?
#
loop_
_entity_poly.entity_id
_entity_poly.type
_entity_poly.pdbx_seq_one_letter_code
_entity_poly.pdbx_strand_id
1 'polypeptide(L)'
;MFGPQRSVPGTHILSWSSAFSHDMLPLDGYVLFMPAKLSSSNRLCLRDKVRAPFIPPAVLQRKQRMQVDNSSRRDEIGTRIGRRVYLVDLKKHYLFKNPEEKYDTVPEIWEGHNIADFVDPEIEKKLADLLAEEELREKAGEYDSDLDSDDEETKEKLELAKQIREKEKLMALENHMNKSKAESQVSRLSVRKQERSMGRLEEQMQELGVEVNLIPF
;
A
#
# COMPACT_ATOMS: atom_id res chain seq x y z
N MET A 1 -67.49 -23.19 8.70
CA MET A 1 -67.33 -22.24 9.82
C MET A 1 -66.32 -21.18 9.39
N PHE A 2 -66.54 -19.89 9.41
CA PHE A 2 -67.70 -19.00 9.56
C PHE A 2 -67.30 -17.75 8.73
N GLY A 3 -68.27 -17.11 8.10
CA GLY A 3 -68.06 -15.95 7.23
C GLY A 3 -67.68 -14.64 7.97
N PRO A 4 -68.25 -13.49 7.58
CA PRO A 4 -67.60 -12.49 6.73
C PRO A 4 -67.57 -11.08 7.37
N GLN A 5 -67.21 -10.09 6.53
CA GLN A 5 -67.59 -8.67 6.60
C GLN A 5 -66.61 -7.66 7.22
N ARG A 6 -66.40 -6.62 6.40
CA ARG A 6 -65.73 -5.35 6.71
C ARG A 6 -66.63 -4.50 7.60
N SER A 7 -66.03 -3.78 8.55
CA SER A 7 -66.67 -2.62 9.19
C SER A 7 -65.68 -1.45 9.19
N VAL A 8 -66.05 -0.39 8.48
CA VAL A 8 -65.35 0.90 8.46
C VAL A 8 -65.89 1.74 9.63
N PRO A 9 -65.07 2.31 10.53
CA PRO A 9 -65.53 3.36 11.42
C PRO A 9 -65.51 4.71 10.69
N GLY A 10 -66.69 5.34 10.69
CA GLY A 10 -67.01 6.54 9.93
C GLY A 10 -66.15 7.76 10.29
N THR A 11 -65.73 8.45 9.25
CA THR A 11 -65.25 9.83 9.33
C THR A 11 -66.44 10.76 9.56
N HIS A 12 -66.51 11.38 10.73
CA HIS A 12 -67.39 12.53 10.96
C HIS A 12 -66.95 13.69 10.07
N ILE A 13 -67.78 13.97 9.07
CA ILE A 13 -67.65 15.12 8.18
C ILE A 13 -68.10 16.34 8.99
N LEU A 14 -67.16 17.16 9.44
CA LEU A 14 -67.47 18.50 9.95
C LEU A 14 -67.72 19.41 8.75
N SER A 15 -68.96 19.88 8.64
CA SER A 15 -69.44 20.82 7.64
C SER A 15 -68.68 22.14 7.71
N TRP A 16 -68.12 22.57 6.58
CA TRP A 16 -67.80 23.98 6.34
C TRP A 16 -68.79 24.51 5.29
N SER A 17 -69.77 25.28 5.76
CA SER A 17 -70.59 26.14 4.90
C SER A 17 -69.75 27.34 4.49
N SER A 18 -69.29 27.35 3.23
CA SER A 18 -68.82 28.56 2.55
C SER A 18 -69.93 29.03 1.63
N ALA A 19 -70.68 30.05 2.06
CA ALA A 19 -71.55 30.82 1.19
C ALA A 19 -70.68 31.71 0.29
N PHE A 20 -70.58 31.37 -0.99
CA PHE A 20 -70.16 32.29 -2.03
C PHE A 20 -71.10 32.13 -3.21
N SER A 21 -72.00 33.11 -3.35
CA SER A 21 -73.08 33.13 -4.34
C SER A 21 -72.54 33.05 -5.77
N HIS A 22 -73.22 32.23 -6.57
CA HIS A 22 -73.15 32.22 -8.02
C HIS A 22 -73.73 33.53 -8.57
N ASP A 23 -73.04 34.11 -9.55
CA ASP A 23 -73.69 34.71 -10.71
C ASP A 23 -73.05 34.16 -11.99
N MET A 24 -73.93 33.96 -12.95
CA MET A 24 -73.88 33.01 -14.06
C MET A 24 -73.29 33.64 -15.33
N LEU A 25 -72.63 32.86 -16.18
CA LEU A 25 -72.96 32.62 -17.62
C LEU A 25 -71.79 31.93 -18.38
N PRO A 26 -72.08 31.21 -19.49
CA PRO A 26 -71.32 30.03 -19.91
C PRO A 26 -70.68 30.10 -21.31
N LEU A 27 -69.98 29.01 -21.66
CA LEU A 27 -69.55 28.54 -23.00
C LEU A 27 -68.24 29.12 -23.56
N ASP A 28 -67.15 28.36 -23.45
CA ASP A 28 -66.55 27.63 -24.60
C ASP A 28 -65.32 26.84 -24.15
N GLY A 29 -65.18 25.63 -24.69
CA GLY A 29 -64.25 24.62 -24.20
C GLY A 29 -62.79 24.91 -24.52
N TYR A 30 -61.94 24.90 -23.48
CA TYR A 30 -60.55 24.46 -23.53
C TYR A 30 -60.17 23.86 -22.18
N VAL A 31 -59.85 22.57 -22.15
CA VAL A 31 -59.27 21.90 -20.98
C VAL A 31 -57.85 22.41 -20.81
N LEU A 32 -57.66 23.45 -19.99
CA LEU A 32 -56.34 23.84 -19.53
C LEU A 32 -55.86 22.82 -18.49
N PHE A 33 -54.93 21.97 -18.91
CA PHE A 33 -54.20 21.06 -18.04
C PHE A 33 -53.36 21.90 -17.05
N MET A 34 -53.88 22.15 -15.84
CA MET A 34 -53.07 22.77 -14.78
C MET A 34 -51.96 21.77 -14.39
N PRO A 35 -50.67 22.13 -14.48
CA PRO A 35 -49.61 21.26 -14.01
C PRO A 35 -49.68 21.18 -12.49
N ALA A 36 -49.93 19.99 -11.93
CA ALA A 36 -49.86 19.74 -10.50
C ALA A 36 -48.42 19.92 -9.98
N LYS A 37 -48.05 21.16 -9.65
CA LYS A 37 -46.89 21.52 -8.82
C LYS A 37 -47.37 22.14 -7.51
N LEU A 38 -48.22 21.43 -6.77
CA LEU A 38 -48.61 21.82 -5.41
C LEU A 38 -48.56 20.60 -4.50
N SER A 39 -47.37 20.05 -4.32
CA SER A 39 -47.06 19.17 -3.19
C SER A 39 -45.74 19.62 -2.58
N SER A 40 -45.80 20.52 -1.59
CA SER A 40 -44.67 20.77 -0.71
C SER A 40 -44.60 19.64 0.31
N SER A 41 -43.56 18.82 0.23
CA SER A 41 -43.36 17.74 1.20
C SER A 41 -43.06 18.34 2.58
N ASN A 42 -43.99 18.18 3.52
CA ASN A 42 -43.76 18.51 4.93
C ASN A 42 -42.80 17.47 5.52
N ARG A 43 -41.58 17.90 5.88
CA ARG A 43 -40.63 17.05 6.60
C ARG A 43 -41.17 16.81 8.01
N LEU A 44 -41.62 15.59 8.28
CA LEU A 44 -41.86 15.11 9.65
C LEU A 44 -40.49 14.80 10.28
N CYS A 45 -40.13 15.55 11.32
CA CYS A 45 -38.88 15.40 12.04
C CYS A 45 -38.98 14.21 13.00
N LEU A 46 -38.16 13.16 12.82
CA LEU A 46 -38.10 11.99 13.71
C LEU A 46 -37.06 12.15 14.86
N ARG A 47 -36.40 13.31 15.00
CA ARG A 47 -35.39 13.59 16.04
C ARG A 47 -35.38 15.07 16.46
N ASP A 48 -35.15 15.34 17.75
CA ASP A 48 -35.16 16.68 18.37
C ASP A 48 -33.89 17.53 18.12
N LYS A 49 -33.02 17.14 17.19
CA LYS A 49 -31.80 17.91 16.88
C LYS A 49 -32.13 18.99 15.85
N VAL A 50 -32.03 20.26 16.25
CA VAL A 50 -32.21 21.42 15.36
C VAL A 50 -31.11 21.45 14.28
N ARG A 51 -31.50 21.50 13.00
CA ARG A 51 -30.60 21.63 11.85
C ARG A 51 -30.80 22.98 11.18
N ALA A 52 -30.44 24.05 11.88
CA ALA A 52 -30.54 25.40 11.35
C ALA A 52 -29.52 25.61 10.20
N PRO A 53 -29.87 26.41 9.18
CA PRO A 53 -28.91 26.77 8.13
C PRO A 53 -27.80 27.66 8.69
N PHE A 54 -26.54 27.37 8.38
CA PHE A 54 -25.39 28.20 8.76
C PHE A 54 -25.06 29.19 7.65
N ILE A 55 -25.39 30.47 7.85
CA ILE A 55 -25.05 31.57 6.92
C ILE A 55 -23.92 32.38 7.54
N PRO A 56 -22.70 32.40 6.95
CA PRO A 56 -21.61 33.19 7.49
C PRO A 56 -21.91 34.70 7.35
N PRO A 57 -21.56 35.52 8.36
CA PRO A 57 -21.93 36.94 8.40
C PRO A 57 -21.33 37.75 7.25
N ALA A 58 -20.16 37.35 6.73
CA ALA A 58 -19.51 37.96 5.58
C ALA A 58 -20.41 37.99 4.32
N VAL A 59 -21.29 36.99 4.15
CA VAL A 59 -22.19 36.91 3.00
C VAL A 59 -23.36 37.90 3.13
N LEU A 60 -23.86 38.12 4.34
CA LEU A 60 -24.91 39.11 4.61
C LEU A 60 -24.40 40.53 4.33
N GLN A 61 -23.21 40.84 4.83
CA GLN A 61 -22.54 42.12 4.55
C GLN A 61 -22.24 42.29 3.06
N ARG A 62 -21.83 41.23 2.36
CA ARG A 62 -21.63 41.26 0.90
C ARG A 62 -22.92 41.58 0.14
N LYS A 63 -24.06 40.99 0.54
CA LYS A 63 -25.36 41.28 -0.08
C LYS A 63 -25.76 42.74 0.08
N GLN A 64 -25.53 43.32 1.27
CA GLN A 64 -25.76 44.75 1.52
C GLN A 64 -24.86 45.63 0.63
N ARG A 65 -23.57 45.28 0.49
CA ARG A 65 -22.62 46.04 -0.36
C ARG A 65 -22.96 45.97 -1.86
N MET A 66 -23.38 44.80 -2.36
CA MET A 66 -23.77 44.65 -3.78
C MET A 66 -25.06 45.39 -4.15
N GLN A 67 -25.90 45.77 -3.17
CA GLN A 67 -27.05 46.65 -3.44
C GLN A 67 -26.63 48.11 -3.72
N VAL A 68 -25.42 48.49 -3.29
CA VAL A 68 -24.89 49.87 -3.42
C VAL A 68 -23.87 49.99 -4.55
N ASP A 69 -23.01 48.97 -4.74
CA ASP A 69 -21.94 48.97 -5.75
C ASP A 69 -22.05 47.79 -6.75
N ASN A 70 -22.19 48.11 -8.04
CA ASN A 70 -22.27 47.15 -9.16
C ASN A 70 -20.91 46.87 -9.84
N SER A 71 -19.78 47.01 -9.13
CA SER A 71 -18.46 46.79 -9.74
C SER A 71 -18.02 45.31 -9.68
N SER A 72 -18.30 44.55 -10.75
CA SER A 72 -17.80 43.18 -10.90
C SER A 72 -16.36 43.16 -11.40
N ARG A 73 -15.38 43.44 -10.52
CA ARG A 73 -13.92 43.37 -10.82
C ARG A 73 -13.37 41.94 -11.02
N ARG A 74 -14.23 40.96 -11.29
CA ARG A 74 -13.85 39.54 -11.22
C ARG A 74 -13.04 39.08 -12.45
N ASP A 75 -13.12 39.81 -13.57
CA ASP A 75 -12.62 39.36 -14.89
C ASP A 75 -11.51 40.22 -15.51
N GLU A 76 -10.87 41.12 -14.74
CA GLU A 76 -9.92 42.09 -15.30
C GLU A 76 -8.67 41.44 -15.93
N ILE A 77 -8.20 40.33 -15.35
CA ILE A 77 -6.94 39.67 -15.77
C ILE A 77 -7.12 38.89 -17.09
N GLY A 78 -8.22 38.15 -17.22
CA GLY A 78 -8.53 37.39 -18.44
C GLY A 78 -8.79 38.28 -19.66
N THR A 79 -9.28 39.50 -19.42
CA THR A 79 -9.56 40.51 -20.45
C THR A 79 -8.29 41.24 -20.90
N ARG A 80 -7.31 41.47 -20.00
CA ARG A 80 -6.11 42.29 -20.29
C ARG A 80 -5.00 41.55 -21.06
N ILE A 81 -4.76 40.28 -20.77
CA ILE A 81 -3.65 39.50 -21.37
C ILE A 81 -4.15 38.56 -22.49
N GLY A 82 -5.47 38.47 -22.66
CA GLY A 82 -6.10 37.56 -23.61
C GLY A 82 -6.13 36.13 -23.07
N ARG A 83 -7.31 35.50 -23.14
CA ARG A 83 -7.60 34.18 -22.55
C ARG A 83 -6.71 33.02 -23.05
N ARG A 84 -5.97 33.23 -24.15
CA ARG A 84 -5.08 32.23 -24.77
C ARG A 84 -3.63 32.24 -24.25
N VAL A 85 -3.18 33.30 -23.57
CA VAL A 85 -1.76 33.48 -23.17
C VAL A 85 -1.57 33.37 -21.65
N TYR A 86 -2.66 33.41 -20.87
CA TYR A 86 -2.59 33.40 -19.41
C TYR A 86 -2.47 31.98 -18.83
N LEU A 87 -1.33 31.66 -18.22
CA LEU A 87 -1.17 30.47 -17.37
C LEU A 87 -1.72 30.79 -15.97
N VAL A 88 -2.70 30.00 -15.50
CA VAL A 88 -3.31 30.20 -14.18
C VAL A 88 -2.36 29.68 -13.11
N ASP A 89 -1.78 30.59 -12.32
CA ASP A 89 -1.02 30.22 -11.11
C ASP A 89 -1.98 29.72 -10.02
N LEU A 90 -1.93 28.40 -9.77
CA LEU A 90 -2.75 27.73 -8.74
C LEU A 90 -2.25 28.06 -7.32
N LYS A 91 -0.94 28.26 -7.14
CA LYS A 91 -0.33 28.52 -5.83
C LYS A 91 -0.71 29.90 -5.30
N LYS A 92 -1.07 30.85 -6.18
CA LYS A 92 -1.40 32.26 -5.86
C LYS A 92 -2.42 32.47 -4.73
N HIS A 93 -3.36 31.55 -4.50
CA HIS A 93 -4.42 31.74 -3.51
C HIS A 93 -4.29 30.85 -2.27
N TYR A 94 -3.16 30.16 -2.11
CA TYR A 94 -2.92 29.32 -0.93
C TYR A 94 -2.60 30.18 0.30
N LEU A 95 -3.09 29.72 1.46
CA LEU A 95 -2.91 30.36 2.76
C LEU A 95 -1.87 29.54 3.54
N PHE A 96 -0.64 30.06 3.61
CA PHE A 96 0.44 29.52 4.43
C PHE A 96 0.70 30.42 5.64
N LYS A 97 1.38 29.89 6.66
CA LYS A 97 1.85 30.70 7.80
C LYS A 97 2.90 31.71 7.35
N ASN A 98 3.83 31.26 6.51
CA ASN A 98 4.87 32.08 5.91
C ASN A 98 4.56 32.28 4.42
N PRO A 99 4.51 33.53 3.91
CA PRO A 99 4.15 33.80 2.52
C PRO A 99 5.29 33.50 1.53
N GLU A 100 6.53 33.41 2.00
CA GLU A 100 7.73 33.16 1.17
C GLU A 100 7.76 31.72 0.63
N GLU A 101 7.37 30.75 1.47
CA GLU A 101 7.36 29.30 1.17
C GLU A 101 6.31 28.89 0.13
N LYS A 102 5.47 29.83 -0.30
CA LYS A 102 4.32 29.57 -1.17
C LYS A 102 4.70 28.99 -2.52
N TYR A 103 5.87 29.36 -3.04
CA TYR A 103 6.34 28.92 -4.35
C TYR A 103 7.35 27.79 -4.27
N ASP A 104 7.69 27.34 -3.07
CA ASP A 104 8.66 26.26 -2.87
C ASP A 104 8.18 24.96 -3.53
N THR A 105 9.16 24.15 -3.93
CA THR A 105 8.94 22.86 -4.58
C THR A 105 8.99 21.77 -3.53
N VAL A 106 7.87 21.06 -3.36
CA VAL A 106 7.79 19.92 -2.45
C VAL A 106 8.36 18.69 -3.17
N PRO A 107 9.38 18.01 -2.61
CA PRO A 107 9.85 16.75 -3.15
C PRO A 107 8.76 15.67 -2.96
N GLU A 108 8.57 14.82 -3.97
CA GLU A 108 7.54 13.76 -3.96
C GLU A 108 8.13 12.39 -3.60
N ILE A 109 9.29 12.06 -4.18
CA ILE A 109 9.90 10.73 -4.08
C ILE A 109 11.35 10.86 -3.60
N TRP A 110 11.73 10.02 -2.64
CA TRP A 110 13.09 9.86 -2.15
C TRP A 110 13.46 8.37 -2.07
N GLU A 111 14.54 7.95 -2.72
CA GLU A 111 15.04 6.56 -2.69
C GLU A 111 13.95 5.48 -2.92
N GLY A 112 13.02 5.76 -3.83
CA GLY A 112 11.91 4.86 -4.14
C GLY A 112 10.72 4.88 -3.17
N HIS A 113 10.76 5.75 -2.15
CA HIS A 113 9.68 5.94 -1.18
C HIS A 113 8.98 7.29 -1.38
N ASN A 114 7.68 7.34 -1.08
CA ASN A 114 6.88 8.55 -1.17
C ASN A 114 7.00 9.36 0.12
N ILE A 115 7.34 10.64 0.00
CA ILE A 115 7.53 11.53 1.16
C ILE A 115 6.20 11.82 1.86
N ALA A 116 5.08 11.83 1.13
CA ALA A 116 3.77 12.13 1.71
C ALA A 116 3.35 11.14 2.81
N ASP A 117 3.87 9.91 2.78
CA ASP A 117 3.56 8.87 3.76
C ASP A 117 4.27 9.12 5.10
N PHE A 118 5.33 9.95 5.11
CA PHE A 118 6.13 10.28 6.29
C PHE A 118 5.83 11.68 6.85
N VAL A 119 4.80 12.38 6.36
CA VAL A 119 4.44 13.72 6.88
C VAL A 119 3.50 13.58 8.08
N ASP A 120 4.06 13.67 9.28
CA ASP A 120 3.33 13.62 10.56
C ASP A 120 3.82 14.73 11.52
N PRO A 121 2.92 15.51 12.18
CA PRO A 121 3.33 16.48 13.19
C PRO A 121 4.11 15.88 14.38
N GLU A 122 3.99 14.58 14.66
CA GLU A 122 4.65 13.91 15.79
C GLU A 122 5.85 13.04 15.38
N ILE A 123 6.37 13.19 14.15
CA ILE A 123 7.46 12.36 13.63
C ILE A 123 8.72 12.39 14.48
N GLU A 124 9.07 13.54 15.06
CA GLU A 124 10.27 13.71 15.90
C GLU A 124 10.19 12.86 17.18
N LYS A 125 9.00 12.71 17.78
CA LYS A 125 8.82 11.89 18.97
C LYS A 125 8.96 10.40 18.63
N LYS A 126 8.30 9.96 17.55
CA LYS A 126 8.40 8.58 17.07
C LYS A 126 9.85 8.20 16.73
N LEU A 127 10.58 9.14 16.11
CA LEU A 127 11.99 8.96 15.81
C LEU A 127 12.83 8.85 17.08
N ALA A 128 12.61 9.71 18.08
CA ALA A 128 13.32 9.65 19.34
C ALA A 128 13.08 8.32 20.10
N ASP A 129 11.83 7.84 20.11
CA ASP A 129 11.47 6.56 20.74
C ASP A 129 12.17 5.38 20.04
N LEU A 130 12.21 5.39 18.69
CA LEU A 130 12.90 4.36 17.90
C LEU A 130 14.41 4.38 18.12
N LEU A 131 15.04 5.56 18.16
CA LEU A 131 16.47 5.68 18.42
C LEU A 131 16.84 5.18 19.83
N ALA A 132 15.99 5.44 20.84
CA ALA A 132 16.19 4.91 22.19
C ALA A 132 16.07 3.38 22.23
N GLU A 133 15.14 2.81 21.45
CA GLU A 133 15.03 1.36 21.31
C GLU A 133 16.25 0.75 20.59
N GLU A 134 16.74 1.39 19.53
CA GLU A 134 17.92 0.96 18.79
C GLU A 134 19.18 1.00 19.68
N GLU A 135 19.37 2.05 20.49
CA GLU A 135 20.48 2.14 21.43
C GLU A 135 20.46 0.99 22.47
N LEU A 136 19.26 0.56 22.90
CA LEU A 136 19.12 -0.61 23.78
C LEU A 136 19.51 -1.91 23.08
N ARG A 137 19.15 -2.06 21.79
CA ARG A 137 19.50 -3.24 20.97
C ARG A 137 21.00 -3.30 20.68
N GLU A 138 21.61 -2.16 20.38
CA GLU A 138 23.06 -2.04 20.21
C GLU A 138 23.79 -2.39 21.51
N LYS A 139 23.34 -1.87 22.66
CA LYS A 139 23.91 -2.22 23.99
C LYS A 139 23.74 -3.69 24.34
N ALA A 140 22.67 -4.32 23.85
CA ALA A 140 22.45 -5.76 24.00
C ALA A 140 23.38 -6.60 23.10
N GLY A 141 24.12 -5.97 22.17
CA GLY A 141 25.06 -6.64 21.28
C GLY A 141 24.42 -7.29 20.05
N GLU A 142 23.19 -6.93 19.68
CA GLU A 142 22.47 -7.55 18.54
C GLU A 142 23.22 -7.43 17.21
N TYR A 143 24.00 -6.36 17.04
CA TYR A 143 24.76 -6.08 15.82
C TYR A 143 26.26 -6.39 15.96
N ASP A 144 26.69 -7.02 17.05
CA ASP A 144 28.09 -7.38 17.23
C ASP A 144 28.41 -8.64 16.41
N SER A 145 29.01 -8.44 15.24
CA SER A 145 29.44 -9.52 14.35
C SER A 145 30.54 -10.41 14.94
N ASP A 146 31.23 -9.93 15.98
CA ASP A 146 32.36 -10.62 16.58
C ASP A 146 31.92 -11.65 17.64
N LEU A 147 30.66 -11.59 18.08
CA LEU A 147 30.07 -12.61 18.97
C LEU A 147 29.96 -13.99 18.30
N ASP A 148 29.95 -14.04 16.97
CA ASP A 148 29.98 -15.28 16.17
C ASP A 148 31.41 -15.76 15.87
N SER A 149 32.40 -15.39 16.69
CA SER A 149 33.78 -15.87 16.53
C SER A 149 33.87 -17.39 16.74
N ASP A 150 33.86 -18.13 15.63
CA ASP A 150 34.17 -19.55 15.52
C ASP A 150 35.40 -19.94 16.36
N ASP A 151 35.17 -20.74 17.42
CA ASP A 151 36.21 -21.37 18.24
C ASP A 151 37.23 -22.10 17.36
N GLU A 152 38.50 -22.21 17.78
CA GLU A 152 39.55 -22.90 17.00
C GLU A 152 39.12 -24.33 16.57
N GLU A 153 38.43 -25.06 17.44
CA GLU A 153 37.89 -26.38 17.11
C GLU A 153 36.86 -26.38 15.97
N THR A 154 36.03 -25.32 15.86
CA THR A 154 35.02 -25.23 14.80
C THR A 154 35.67 -24.98 13.45
N LYS A 155 36.75 -24.18 13.41
CA LYS A 155 37.55 -23.94 12.20
C LYS A 155 38.20 -25.22 11.71
N GLU A 156 38.82 -26.00 12.60
CA GLU A 156 39.41 -27.30 12.25
C GLU A 156 38.36 -28.27 11.70
N LYS A 157 37.17 -28.33 12.31
CA LYS A 157 36.05 -29.16 11.83
C LYS A 157 35.57 -28.73 10.44
N LEU A 158 35.50 -27.43 10.17
CA LEU A 158 35.12 -26.88 8.87
C LEU A 158 36.17 -27.18 7.79
N GLU A 159 37.46 -27.07 8.11
CA GLU A 159 38.55 -27.41 7.20
C GLU A 159 38.56 -28.90 6.86
N LEU A 160 38.43 -29.77 7.87
CA LEU A 160 38.33 -31.21 7.67
C LEU A 160 37.11 -31.56 6.82
N ALA A 161 35.95 -30.92 7.08
CA ALA A 161 34.74 -31.12 6.27
C ALA A 161 34.93 -30.70 4.80
N LYS A 162 35.69 -29.64 4.53
CA LYS A 162 36.05 -29.24 3.15
C LYS A 162 36.90 -30.32 2.48
N GLN A 163 37.93 -30.82 3.16
CA GLN A 163 38.80 -31.90 2.65
C GLN A 163 38.01 -33.17 2.33
N ILE A 164 37.06 -33.56 3.20
CA ILE A 164 36.19 -34.72 2.98
C ILE A 164 35.35 -34.53 1.71
N ARG A 165 34.67 -33.38 1.57
CA ARG A 165 33.84 -33.07 0.40
C ARG A 165 34.64 -33.05 -0.91
N GLU A 166 35.88 -32.57 -0.87
CA GLU A 166 36.77 -32.59 -2.03
C GLU A 166 37.18 -34.01 -2.40
N LYS A 167 37.60 -34.83 -1.43
CA LYS A 167 37.92 -36.25 -1.67
C LYS A 167 36.70 -37.02 -2.19
N GLU A 168 35.51 -36.79 -1.64
CA GLU A 168 34.26 -37.40 -2.13
C GLU A 168 33.97 -37.04 -3.59
N LYS A 169 34.13 -35.77 -3.96
CA LYS A 169 33.97 -35.32 -5.35
C LYS A 169 34.98 -35.98 -6.29
N LEU A 170 36.24 -36.06 -5.88
CA LEU A 170 37.28 -36.74 -6.68
C LEU A 170 36.97 -38.23 -6.87
N MET A 171 36.57 -38.93 -5.80
CA MET A 171 36.17 -40.33 -5.88
C MET A 171 34.93 -40.52 -6.78
N ALA A 172 33.95 -39.62 -6.70
CA ALA A 172 32.76 -39.67 -7.55
C ALA A 172 33.12 -39.45 -9.04
N LEU A 173 34.01 -38.49 -9.33
CA LEU A 173 34.52 -38.23 -10.68
C LEU A 173 35.33 -39.40 -11.23
N GLU A 174 36.26 -39.96 -10.44
CA GLU A 174 37.03 -41.15 -10.83
C GLU A 174 36.10 -42.33 -11.12
N ASN A 175 35.11 -42.57 -10.26
CA ASN A 175 34.11 -43.62 -10.46
C ASN A 175 33.29 -43.39 -11.73
N HIS A 176 32.89 -42.15 -12.01
CA HIS A 176 32.17 -41.82 -13.24
C HIS A 176 33.04 -42.06 -14.48
N MET A 177 34.30 -41.61 -14.47
CA MET A 177 35.26 -41.82 -15.57
C MET A 177 35.57 -43.30 -15.80
N ASN A 178 35.71 -44.08 -14.73
CA ASN A 178 35.99 -45.52 -14.82
C ASN A 178 34.77 -46.28 -15.36
N LYS A 179 33.55 -45.89 -14.98
CA LYS A 179 32.30 -46.43 -15.56
C LYS A 179 32.14 -46.08 -17.03
N SER A 180 32.45 -44.84 -17.43
CA SER A 180 32.31 -44.42 -18.83
C SER A 180 33.33 -45.07 -19.76
N LYS A 181 34.52 -45.44 -19.26
CA LYS A 181 35.57 -46.11 -20.04
C LYS A 181 35.33 -47.60 -20.24
N ALA A 182 34.54 -48.23 -19.38
CA ALA A 182 34.29 -49.67 -19.41
C ALA A 182 32.92 -49.97 -20.03
N GLU A 183 32.88 -50.55 -21.23
CA GLU A 183 31.63 -51.03 -21.85
C GLU A 183 30.98 -52.19 -21.04
N SER A 184 31.80 -52.97 -20.33
CA SER A 184 31.40 -54.03 -19.41
C SER A 184 32.36 -54.07 -18.20
N GLN A 185 31.83 -54.33 -17.00
CA GLN A 185 32.66 -54.43 -15.79
C GLN A 185 33.58 -55.65 -15.88
N VAL A 186 34.87 -55.42 -16.10
CA VAL A 186 35.89 -56.47 -16.11
C VAL A 186 36.21 -56.93 -14.69
N SER A 187 36.40 -58.24 -14.51
CA SER A 187 36.78 -58.80 -13.22
C SER A 187 38.17 -58.30 -12.80
N ARG A 188 38.39 -58.04 -11.50
CA ARG A 188 39.70 -57.60 -10.98
C ARG A 188 40.85 -58.57 -11.32
N LEU A 189 40.55 -59.85 -11.52
CA LEU A 189 41.52 -60.89 -11.90
C LEU A 189 41.99 -60.78 -13.36
N SER A 190 41.12 -60.30 -14.25
CA SER A 190 41.39 -60.17 -15.69
C SER A 190 41.99 -58.82 -16.10
N VAL A 191 42.07 -57.84 -15.19
CA VAL A 191 42.61 -56.50 -15.47
C VAL A 191 44.12 -56.54 -15.77
N ARG A 192 44.56 -55.66 -16.67
CA ARG A 192 45.94 -55.52 -17.17
C ARG A 192 46.94 -55.41 -16.01
N LYS A 193 48.09 -56.09 -16.13
CA LYS A 193 49.21 -56.08 -15.14
C LYS A 193 49.68 -54.66 -14.75
N GLN A 194 49.43 -53.65 -15.57
CA GLN A 194 49.97 -52.30 -15.41
C GLN A 194 49.30 -51.47 -14.30
N GLU A 195 48.00 -51.68 -14.03
CA GLU A 195 47.28 -50.94 -12.97
C GLU A 195 47.49 -51.54 -11.57
N ARG A 196 48.04 -52.75 -11.50
CA ARG A 196 48.34 -53.50 -10.27
C ARG A 196 49.85 -53.65 -10.07
N SER A 197 50.58 -52.54 -10.24
CA SER A 197 52.00 -52.47 -9.92
C SER A 197 52.20 -52.38 -8.40
N MET A 198 53.25 -53.02 -7.89
CA MET A 198 53.62 -52.93 -6.47
C MET A 198 53.83 -51.48 -6.03
N GLY A 199 54.46 -50.67 -6.89
CA GLY A 199 54.66 -49.24 -6.62
C GLY A 199 53.37 -48.43 -6.45
N ARG A 200 52.29 -48.71 -7.21
CA ARG A 200 51.00 -48.02 -7.02
C ARG A 200 50.33 -48.44 -5.71
N LEU A 201 50.45 -49.72 -5.34
CA LEU A 201 49.92 -50.22 -4.07
C LEU A 201 50.67 -49.61 -2.89
N GLU A 202 52.00 -49.51 -2.97
CA GLU A 202 52.84 -48.86 -1.97
C GLU A 202 52.42 -47.40 -1.77
N GLU A 203 52.30 -46.62 -2.85
CA GLU A 203 51.90 -45.21 -2.80
C GLU A 203 50.53 -45.01 -2.12
N GLN A 204 49.52 -45.81 -2.48
CA GLN A 204 48.19 -45.73 -1.87
C GLN A 204 48.16 -46.15 -0.40
N MET A 205 48.92 -47.18 -0.01
CA MET A 205 49.00 -47.62 1.39
C MET A 205 49.80 -46.63 2.24
N GLN A 206 50.83 -46.01 1.66
CA GLN A 206 51.64 -44.99 2.33
C GLN A 206 50.86 -43.68 2.52
N GLU A 207 50.00 -43.29 1.56
CA GLU A 207 49.05 -42.17 1.73
C GLU A 207 48.06 -42.41 2.88
N LEU A 208 47.67 -43.67 3.10
CA LEU A 208 46.82 -44.09 4.23
C LEU A 208 47.60 -44.26 5.55
N GLY A 209 48.92 -44.04 5.55
CA GLY A 209 49.77 -44.12 6.74
C GLY A 209 50.24 -45.52 7.12
N VAL A 210 50.20 -46.48 6.18
CA VAL A 210 50.67 -47.86 6.40
C VAL A 210 52.05 -48.06 5.79
N GLU A 211 53.04 -48.44 6.61
CA GLU A 211 54.38 -48.78 6.15
C GLU A 211 54.43 -50.20 5.57
N VAL A 212 54.79 -50.32 4.29
CA VAL A 212 54.91 -51.60 3.61
C VAL A 212 56.38 -52.05 3.60
N ASN A 213 56.77 -52.85 4.58
CA ASN A 213 58.11 -53.43 4.64
C ASN A 213 58.19 -54.64 3.69
N LEU A 214 58.72 -54.38 2.49
CA LEU A 214 58.94 -55.40 1.48
C LEU A 214 60.22 -56.17 1.82
N ILE A 215 60.07 -57.44 2.20
CA ILE A 215 61.20 -58.35 2.28
C ILE A 215 61.66 -58.63 0.85
N PRO A 216 62.90 -58.28 0.46
CA PRO A 216 63.38 -58.54 -0.89
C PRO A 216 63.57 -60.06 -1.08
N PHE A 217 63.04 -60.59 -2.19
CA PHE A 217 63.29 -61.95 -2.69
C PHE A 217 64.41 -61.96 -3.72
#